data_AF-A0AAP2DQG6-F1
#
_entry.id   AF-A0AAP2DQG6-F1
#
_cell.length_a   1.000
_cell.length_b   1.000
_cell.length_c   1.000
_cell.angle_alpha   90.00
_cell.angle_beta   90.00
_cell.angle_gamma   90.00
#
_symmetry.space_group_name_H-M   'P 1'
#
loop_
_entity.id
_entity.type
_entity.pdbx_description
1 polymer ?
#
loop_
_entity_poly.entity_id
_entity_poly.type
_entity_poly.pdbx_seq_one_letter_code
_entity_poly.pdbx_strand_id
1 'polypeptide(L)' 'MERERKSQGGGIANRGFASMDPERQREIARKGGATVSRNREHMAEIGRKGGEASGTSRSNRANQNGNALP' A
#
# COMPACT_ATOMS: atom_id res chain seq x y z
N MET A 1 -13.21 42.79 -2.08
CA MET A 1 -13.31 41.57 -2.92
C MET A 1 -12.50 40.47 -2.24
N GLU A 2 -13.14 39.72 -1.35
CA GLU A 2 -12.54 38.65 -0.56
C GLU A 2 -12.58 37.34 -1.37
N ARG A 3 -11.43 36.77 -1.69
CA ARG A 3 -11.34 35.51 -2.46
C ARG A 3 -11.33 34.33 -1.49
N GLU A 4 -12.51 33.82 -1.16
CA GLU A 4 -12.66 32.50 -0.52
C GLU A 4 -12.15 31.40 -1.46
N ARG A 5 -10.90 30.99 -1.28
CA ARG A 5 -10.40 29.73 -1.84
C ARG A 5 -10.88 28.57 -0.95
N LYS A 6 -12.12 28.14 -1.14
CA LYS A 6 -12.56 26.83 -0.62
C LYS A 6 -11.74 25.75 -1.32
N SER A 7 -10.79 25.17 -0.60
CA SER A 7 -10.07 23.97 -0.99
C SER A 7 -11.04 22.79 -1.05
N GLN A 8 -11.68 22.59 -2.20
CA GLN A 8 -12.34 21.32 -2.50
C GLN A 8 -11.27 20.27 -2.78
N GLY A 9 -10.69 19.73 -1.71
CA GLY A 9 -10.00 18.45 -1.73
C GLY A 9 -11.04 17.35 -1.97
N GLY A 10 -11.52 17.23 -3.22
CA GLY A 10 -12.43 16.19 -3.69
C GLY A 10 -11.71 14.84 -3.76
N GLY A 11 -11.29 14.35 -2.59
CA GLY A 11 -10.61 13.09 -2.43
C GLY A 11 -11.46 11.94 -2.97
N ILE A 12 -10.77 10.94 -3.51
CA ILE A 12 -11.26 9.66 -4.01
C ILE A 12 -11.80 8.78 -2.84
N ALA A 13 -12.32 9.40 -1.77
CA ALA A 13 -12.69 8.73 -0.52
C ALA A 13 -14.08 8.08 -0.60
N ASN A 14 -14.90 8.49 -1.56
CA ASN A 14 -16.27 8.00 -1.75
C ASN A 14 -16.45 7.14 -3.01
N ARG A 15 -15.36 6.58 -3.58
CA ARG A 15 -15.45 5.68 -4.74
C ARG A 15 -14.55 4.46 -4.57
N GLY A 16 -15.09 3.28 -4.88
CA GLY A 16 -14.35 2.02 -4.95
C GLY A 16 -14.48 1.15 -3.70
N PHE A 17 -13.52 0.26 -3.50
CA PHE A 17 -13.54 -0.76 -2.44
C PHE A 17 -13.68 -0.19 -1.02
N ALA A 18 -13.10 0.99 -0.77
CA ALA A 18 -13.13 1.65 0.54
C ALA A 18 -14.48 2.27 0.90
N SER A 19 -15.37 2.45 -0.08
CA SER A 19 -16.70 3.06 0.12
C SER A 19 -17.82 2.02 0.08
N MET A 20 -17.48 0.74 -0.01
CA MET A 20 -18.44 -0.37 0.03
C MET A 20 -18.87 -0.67 1.46
N ASP A 21 -20.02 -1.35 1.58
CA ASP A 21 -20.45 -1.91 2.86
C ASP A 21 -19.37 -2.85 3.44
N PRO A 22 -19.11 -2.82 4.77
CA PRO A 22 -18.11 -3.66 5.41
C PRO A 22 -18.24 -5.16 5.16
N GLU A 23 -19.47 -5.68 5.05
CA GLU A 23 -19.70 -7.10 4.75
C GLU A 23 -19.30 -7.42 3.32
N ARG A 24 -19.70 -6.54 2.38
CA ARG A 24 -19.34 -6.67 0.97
C ARG A 24 -17.83 -6.57 0.76
N GLN A 25 -17.18 -5.65 1.47
CA GLN A 25 -15.74 -5.47 1.46
C GLN A 25 -15.02 -6.75 1.95
N ARG A 26 -15.49 -7.35 3.06
CA ARG A 26 -14.96 -8.62 3.58
C ARG A 26 -15.15 -9.77 2.60
N GLU A 27 -16.32 -9.88 1.97
CA GLU A 27 -16.59 -10.94 0.98
C GLU A 27 -15.65 -10.83 -0.23
N ILE A 28 -15.48 -9.61 -0.76
CA ILE A 28 -14.58 -9.35 -1.89
C ILE A 28 -13.12 -9.62 -1.49
N ALA A 29 -12.68 -9.18 -0.30
CA ALA A 29 -11.35 -9.48 0.21
C ALA A 29 -11.12 -10.99 0.34
N ARG A 30 -12.08 -11.73 0.88
CA ARG A 30 -12.01 -13.19 1.03
C ARG A 30 -11.90 -13.89 -0.32
N LYS A 31 -12.73 -13.51 -1.30
CA LYS A 31 -12.71 -14.07 -2.67
C LYS A 31 -11.42 -13.75 -3.41
N GLY A 32 -10.93 -12.51 -3.28
CA GLY A 32 -9.66 -12.08 -3.85
C GLY A 32 -8.48 -12.85 -3.24
N GLY A 33 -8.42 -12.92 -1.91
CA GLY A 33 -7.40 -13.67 -1.18
C GLY A 33 -7.38 -15.15 -1.57
N ALA A 34 -8.53 -15.82 -1.61
CA ALA A 34 -8.64 -17.23 -2.03
C ALA A 34 -8.19 -17.48 -3.48
N THR A 35 -8.36 -16.49 -4.36
CA THR A 35 -7.91 -16.58 -5.75
C THR A 35 -6.40 -16.47 -5.87
N VAL A 36 -5.81 -15.55 -5.11
CA VAL A 36 -4.36 -15.30 -5.10
C VAL A 36 -3.61 -16.38 -4.31
N SER A 37 -4.20 -16.94 -3.25
CA SER A 37 -3.54 -17.91 -2.36
C SER A 37 -3.42 -19.33 -2.91
N ARG A 38 -3.86 -19.60 -4.15
CA ARG A 38 -3.85 -20.97 -4.73
C ARG A 38 -2.44 -21.55 -4.84
N ASN A 39 -1.42 -20.70 -4.99
CA ASN A 39 -0.02 -21.12 -4.97
C ASN A 39 0.73 -20.38 -3.86
N ARG A 40 0.78 -20.98 -2.68
CA ARG A 40 1.44 -20.42 -1.49
C ARG A 40 2.94 -20.21 -1.70
N GLU A 41 3.61 -21.12 -2.40
CA GLU A 41 5.05 -21.05 -2.67
C GLU A 41 5.37 -19.85 -3.57
N HIS A 42 4.62 -19.68 -4.66
CA HIS A 42 4.75 -18.53 -5.55
C HIS A 42 4.49 -17.20 -4.83
N MET A 43 3.48 -17.13 -3.97
CA MET A 43 3.18 -15.93 -3.18
C MET A 43 4.29 -15.62 -2.17
N ALA A 44 4.87 -16.65 -1.54
CA ALA A 44 6.01 -16.49 -0.66
C ALA A 44 7.25 -15.96 -1.40
N GLU A 45 7.50 -16.44 -2.61
CA GLU A 45 8.58 -15.96 -3.47
C GLU A 45 8.39 -14.48 -3.87
N ILE A 46 7.19 -14.09 -4.30
CA ILE A 46 6.85 -12.69 -4.61
C ILE A 46 7.07 -11.80 -3.38
N GLY A 47 6.56 -12.22 -2.22
CA GLY A 47 6.71 -11.49 -0.96
C GLY A 47 8.18 -11.33 -0.57
N ARG A 48 8.98 -12.40 -0.66
CA ARG A 48 10.42 -12.37 -0.40
C ARG A 48 11.13 -11.38 -1.32
N LYS A 49 10.92 -11.47 -2.64
CA LYS A 49 11.56 -10.59 -3.63
C LYS A 49 11.19 -9.12 -3.43
N GLY A 50 9.93 -8.82 -3.09
CA GLY A 50 9.50 -7.46 -2.76
C GLY A 50 10.12 -6.94 -1.46
N GLY A 51 10.24 -7.81 -0.44
CA GLY A 51 10.94 -7.52 0.80
C GLY A 51 12.43 -7.23 0.59
N GLU A 52 13.12 -8.02 -0.24
CA GLU A 52 14.51 -7.81 -0.61
C GLU A 52 14.69 -6.49 -1.38
N ALA A 53 13.87 -6.22 -2.39
CA ALA A 53 13.96 -4.97 -3.17
C ALA A 53 13.74 -3.71 -2.30
N SER A 54 12.77 -3.76 -1.39
CA SER A 54 12.50 -2.66 -0.46
C SER A 54 13.53 -2.58 0.67
N GLY A 55 14.04 -3.72 1.15
CA GLY A 55 15.08 -3.83 2.17
C GLY A 55 16.44 -3.35 1.67
N THR A 56 16.85 -3.74 0.46
CA THR A 56 18.07 -3.25 -0.20
C THR A 56 17.98 -1.75 -0.46
N SER A 57 16.81 -1.24 -0.89
CA SER A 57 16.62 0.21 -1.06
C SER A 57 16.73 0.98 0.25
N ARG A 58 16.23 0.42 1.37
CA ARG A 58 16.37 1.00 2.71
C ARG A 58 17.79 0.90 3.23
N SER A 59 18.47 -0.23 3.03
CA SER A 59 19.87 -0.43 3.42
C SER A 59 20.78 0.52 2.64
N ASN A 60 20.56 0.67 1.34
CA ASN A 60 21.32 1.60 0.49
C ASN A 60 21.05 3.06 0.86
N ARG A 61 19.80 3.43 1.20
CA ARG A 61 19.47 4.77 1.70
C ARG A 61 20.03 5.02 3.11
N ALA A 62 20.04 4.02 4.00
CA ALA A 62 20.66 4.14 5.32
C ALA A 62 22.18 4.32 5.21
N ASN A 63 22.82 3.64 4.25
CA ASN A 63 24.24 3.79 3.96
C ASN A 63 24.56 5.16 3.32
N GLN A 64 23.73 5.66 2.42
CA GLN A 64 23.89 6.98 1.79
C GLN A 64 23.65 8.16 2.73
N ASN A 65 22.89 7.99 3.81
CA ASN A 65 22.64 9.03 4.81
C ASN A 65 23.52 8.85 6.06
N GLY A 66 24.67 8.19 5.92
CA GLY A 66 25.71 8.05 6.94
C GLY A 66 26.39 9.38 7.31
N ASN A 67 25.62 10.41 7.65
CA ASN A 67 26.11 11.43 8.55
C ASN A 67 26.25 10.77 9.92
N ALA A 68 27.46 10.26 10.17
CA ALA A 68 27.95 9.86 11.46
C ALA A 68 27.71 11.00 12.46
N LEU A 69 26.98 10.72 13.53
CA LEU A 69 27.07 11.50 14.76
C LEU A 69 28.10 10.79 15.65
N PRO A 70 29.07 11.52 16.26
CA PRO A 70 29.97 10.93 17.25
C PRO A 70 29.19 10.38 18.46
#